data_AF-A0A925DNS2-F1
#
_entry.id   AF-A0A925DNS2-F1
#
_cell.length_a   1.000
_cell.length_b   1.000
_cell.length_c   1.000
_cell.angle_alpha   90.00
_cell.angle_beta   90.00
_cell.angle_gamma   90.00
#
_symmetry.space_group_name_H-M   'P 1'
#
loop_
_entity.id
_entity.type
_entity.pdbx_description
1 polymer ?
#
loop_
_entity_poly.entity_id
_entity_poly.type
_entity_poly.pdbx_seq_one_letter_code
_entity_poly.pdbx_strand_id
1 'polypeptide(L)'
;MAKYTLENNFEFDFVLFSIVCHESEYRLCSALKKTLGIDLARDKGLELKNKKQKDILHFSFFSFTDEKKMLEFFLLNNLRSNAAKTEEKTTTAM
;
A
#
# COMPACT_ATOMS: atom_id res chain seq x y z
N MET A 1 -31.49 -33.48 0.35
CA MET A 1 -30.30 -32.91 1.02
C MET A 1 -30.37 -31.41 0.87
N ALA A 2 -30.41 -30.67 1.98
CA ALA A 2 -30.40 -29.21 1.92
C ALA A 2 -29.02 -28.74 1.40
N LYS A 3 -29.02 -28.01 0.29
CA LYS A 3 -27.83 -27.38 -0.28
C LYS A 3 -27.61 -26.07 0.47
N TYR A 4 -26.64 -26.04 1.38
CA TYR A 4 -26.21 -24.80 2.02
C TYR A 4 -25.22 -24.09 1.10
N THR A 5 -25.52 -22.83 0.77
CA THR A 5 -24.62 -21.96 0.00
C THR A 5 -24.06 -20.95 0.98
N LEU A 6 -22.73 -20.91 1.11
CA LEU A 6 -22.06 -19.89 1.92
C LEU A 6 -22.02 -18.61 1.10
N GLU A 7 -22.80 -17.61 1.50
CA GLU A 7 -22.74 -16.28 0.90
C GLU A 7 -21.54 -15.52 1.46
N ASN A 8 -20.56 -15.27 0.61
CA ASN A 8 -19.33 -14.60 0.99
C ASN A 8 -19.52 -13.07 0.88
N ASN A 9 -20.38 -12.52 1.73
CA ASN A 9 -20.57 -11.09 1.86
C ASN A 9 -19.37 -10.51 2.61
N PHE A 10 -18.42 -9.95 1.89
CA PHE A 10 -17.26 -9.29 2.51
C PHE A 10 -17.70 -7.97 3.13
N GLU A 11 -17.85 -7.96 4.45
CA GLU A 11 -18.04 -6.75 5.24
C GLU A 11 -16.65 -6.21 5.60
N PHE A 12 -16.20 -5.19 4.87
CA PHE A 12 -14.92 -4.54 5.14
C PHE A 12 -15.12 -3.49 6.25
N ASP A 13 -14.22 -3.49 7.22
CA ASP A 13 -14.14 -2.51 8.31
C ASP A 13 -13.42 -1.21 7.92
N PHE A 14 -13.13 -1.05 6.63
CA PHE A 14 -12.44 0.11 6.07
C PHE A 14 -13.22 0.72 4.90
N VAL A 15 -12.89 1.99 4.61
CA VAL A 15 -13.37 2.68 3.43
C VAL A 15 -12.25 2.80 2.41
N LEU A 16 -12.54 2.42 1.16
CA LEU A 16 -11.61 2.56 0.05
C LEU A 16 -11.96 3.77 -0.80
N PHE A 17 -10.99 4.66 -1.00
CA PHE A 17 -11.11 5.79 -1.90
C PHE A 17 -10.22 5.60 -3.12
N SER A 18 -10.75 5.93 -4.30
CA SER A 18 -9.97 6.01 -5.53
C SER A 18 -9.58 7.46 -5.81
N ILE A 19 -8.29 7.72 -6.00
CA ILE A 19 -7.77 9.05 -6.31
C ILE A 19 -7.15 9.00 -7.71
N VAL A 20 -7.58 9.90 -8.59
CA VAL A 20 -6.99 10.11 -9.90
C VAL A 20 -6.36 11.49 -9.92
N CYS A 21 -5.04 11.55 -10.14
CA CYS A 21 -4.28 12.78 -10.14
C CYS A 21 -3.06 12.66 -11.08
N HIS A 22 -2.59 13.77 -11.62
CA HIS A 22 -1.38 13.83 -12.44
C HIS A 22 -0.10 14.04 -11.62
N GLU A 23 -0.23 14.41 -10.34
CA GLU A 23 0.89 14.65 -9.45
C GLU A 23 1.55 13.34 -8.98
N SER A 24 2.83 13.42 -8.64
CA SER A 24 3.55 12.27 -8.08
C SER A 24 3.04 11.89 -6.69
N GLU A 25 3.23 10.64 -6.29
CA GLU A 25 2.85 10.08 -4.98
C GLU A 25 3.28 11.00 -3.82
N TYR A 26 4.53 11.47 -3.86
CA TYR A 26 5.08 12.35 -2.82
C TYR A 26 4.38 13.71 -2.75
N ARG A 27 4.01 14.29 -3.91
CA ARG A 27 3.26 15.56 -3.94
C ARG A 27 1.85 15.37 -3.41
N LEU A 28 1.21 14.24 -3.71
CA LEU A 28 -0.09 13.88 -3.14
C LEU A 28 0.01 13.75 -1.61
N CYS A 29 1.00 13.03 -1.08
CA CYS A 29 1.24 12.94 0.37
C CYS A 29 1.44 14.34 1.00
N SER A 30 2.21 15.21 0.34
CA SER A 30 2.43 16.58 0.82
C SER A 30 1.14 17.41 0.84
N ALA A 31 0.28 17.25 -0.18
CA ALA A 31 -1.02 17.91 -0.23
C ALA A 31 -1.92 17.41 0.90
N LEU A 32 -2.04 16.09 1.08
CA LEU A 32 -2.84 15.47 2.15
C LEU A 32 -2.39 15.93 3.55
N LYS A 33 -1.09 16.03 3.78
CA LYS A 33 -0.55 16.58 5.03
C LYS A 33 -1.00 18.03 5.25
N LYS A 34 -0.88 18.88 4.23
CA LYS A 34 -1.22 20.31 4.34
C LYS A 34 -2.72 20.56 4.50
N THR A 35 -3.57 19.77 3.84
CA THR A 35 -5.02 19.99 3.84
C THR A 35 -5.75 19.27 4.95
N LEU A 36 -5.32 18.05 5.30
CA LEU A 36 -6.02 17.18 6.26
C LEU A 36 -5.20 16.88 7.52
N GLY A 37 -3.92 17.28 7.57
CA GLY A 37 -3.04 16.95 8.68
C GLY A 37 -2.59 15.48 8.71
N ILE A 38 -2.76 14.74 7.61
CA ILE A 38 -2.40 13.32 7.50
C ILE A 38 -0.96 13.21 7.01
N ASP A 39 -0.04 12.83 7.90
CA ASP A 39 1.41 12.77 7.60
C ASP A 39 1.84 11.38 7.13
N LEU A 40 1.48 11.04 5.89
CA LEU A 40 1.82 9.75 5.27
C LEU A 40 3.33 9.58 5.10
N ALA A 41 3.89 8.58 5.76
CA ALA A 41 5.31 8.19 5.62
C ALA A 41 5.45 7.01 4.67
N ARG A 42 6.56 6.98 3.90
CA ARG A 42 6.85 5.86 3.00
C ARG A 42 7.33 4.67 3.82
N ASP A 43 6.69 3.52 3.62
CA ASP A 43 7.05 2.28 4.29
C ASP A 43 7.81 1.35 3.30
N LYS A 44 8.24 0.18 3.77
CA LYS A 44 8.75 -0.91 2.94
C LYS A 44 7.64 -1.27 1.95
N GLY A 45 7.83 -0.89 0.69
CA GLY A 45 6.80 -1.03 -0.36
C GLY A 45 6.15 -2.42 -0.39
N LEU A 46 4.90 -2.47 -0.85
CA LEU A 46 4.14 -3.72 -0.88
C LEU A 46 4.68 -4.66 -1.96
N GLU A 47 5.09 -5.86 -1.55
CA GLU A 47 5.53 -6.93 -2.45
C GLU A 47 4.41 -7.95 -2.68
N LEU A 48 4.08 -8.17 -3.95
CA LEU A 48 3.06 -9.14 -4.36
C LEU A 48 3.68 -10.22 -5.22
N LYS A 49 3.67 -11.45 -4.70
CA LYS A 49 4.12 -12.65 -5.41
C LYS A 49 2.92 -13.53 -5.76
N ASN A 50 2.58 -13.62 -7.03
CA ASN A 50 1.53 -14.51 -7.50
C ASN A 50 2.15 -15.82 -8.02
N LYS A 51 1.58 -16.98 -7.66
CA LYS A 51 2.10 -18.31 -8.05
C LYS A 51 2.24 -18.48 -9.58
N LYS A 52 1.46 -17.75 -10.37
CA LYS A 52 1.49 -17.78 -11.84
C LYS A 52 2.46 -16.76 -12.46
N GLN A 53 3.06 -15.87 -11.67
CA GLN A 53 3.95 -14.80 -12.13
C GLN A 53 5.37 -15.07 -11.61
N LYS A 54 6.36 -15.02 -12.50
CA LYS A 54 7.77 -15.22 -12.12
C LYS A 54 8.34 -14.06 -11.32
N ASP A 55 7.87 -12.84 -11.61
CA ASP A 55 8.41 -11.61 -11.02
C ASP A 55 7.62 -11.18 -9.79
N ILE A 56 8.34 -10.66 -8.80
CA ILE A 56 7.76 -9.99 -7.62
C ILE A 56 7.30 -8.60 -8.06
N LEU A 57 6.04 -8.28 -7.78
CA LEU A 57 5.49 -6.96 -8.05
C LEU A 57 5.77 -6.05 -6.86
N HIS A 58 6.32 -4.86 -7.10
CA HIS A 58 6.56 -3.87 -6.06
C HIS A 58 5.61 -2.69 -6.25
N PHE A 59 4.99 -2.24 -5.17
CA PHE A 59 4.15 -1.05 -5.14
C PHE A 59 4.64 -0.09 -4.07
N SER A 60 4.63 1.21 -4.39
CA SER A 60 4.85 2.21 -3.36
C SER A 60 3.70 2.17 -2.35
N PHE A 61 4.06 2.18 -1.07
CA PHE A 61 3.13 2.12 0.04
C PHE A 61 3.48 3.22 1.04
N PHE A 62 2.46 3.95 1.47
CA PHE A 62 2.57 4.97 2.49
C PHE A 62 1.49 4.74 3.55
N SER A 63 1.83 5.00 4.80
CA SER A 63 0.95 4.79 5.94
C SER A 63 1.02 5.94 6.93
N PHE A 64 -0.08 6.14 7.65
CA PHE A 64 -0.17 7.07 8.78
C PHE A 64 -1.20 6.53 9.78
N THR A 65 -0.84 6.53 11.06
CA THR A 65 -1.71 6.11 12.15
C THR A 65 -2.03 7.31 13.04
N ASP A 66 -3.32 7.63 13.17
CA ASP A 66 -3.81 8.62 14.14
C ASP A 66 -4.19 7.88 15.43
N GLU A 67 -3.24 7.75 16.35
CA GLU A 67 -3.44 7.04 17.63
C GLU A 67 -4.60 7.62 18.46
N LYS A 68 -4.88 8.93 18.32
CA LYS A 68 -5.95 9.58 19.09
C LYS A 68 -7.34 9.19 18.59
N LYS A 69 -7.48 9.02 17.28
CA LYS A 69 -8.74 8.61 16.64
C LYS A 69 -8.84 7.11 16.42
N MET A 70 -7.76 6.38 16.67
CA MET A 70 -7.60 4.97 16.31
C MET A 70 -7.95 4.72 14.84
N LEU A 71 -7.42 5.58 13.97
CA LEU A 71 -7.61 5.47 12.52
C LEU A 71 -6.29 5.20 11.83
N GLU A 72 -6.34 4.33 10.83
CA GLU A 72 -5.21 4.00 9.98
C GLU A 72 -5.51 4.45 8.55
N PHE A 73 -4.53 5.13 7.96
CA PHE A 73 -4.61 5.59 6.59
C PHE A 73 -3.55 4.91 5.76
N PHE A 74 -3.97 4.34 4.64
CA PHE A 74 -3.11 3.65 3.70
C PHE A 74 -3.22 4.29 2.33
N LEU A 75 -2.09 4.58 1.70
CA LEU A 75 -2.01 5.05 0.33
C LEU A 75 -1.14 4.09 -0.50
N LEU A 76 -1.76 3.52 -1.53
CA LEU A 76 -1.14 2.60 -2.48
C LEU A 76 -1.18 3.22 -3.87
N ASN A 77 -0.06 3.15 -4.59
CA ASN A 77 -0.08 3.47 -6.01
C ASN A 77 -0.54 2.25 -6.82
N ASN A 78 -1.49 2.45 -7.73
CA ASN A 78 -1.93 1.43 -8.68
C ASN A 78 -0.84 1.07 -9.70
N LEU A 79 0.09 1.99 -9.97
CA LEU A 79 1.24 1.74 -10.82
C LEU A 79 2.32 1.00 -10.03
N ARG A 80 2.86 -0.05 -10.65
CA ARG A 80 4.01 -0.77 -10.11
C ARG A 80 5.17 0.20 -10.01
N SER A 81 5.81 0.24 -8.84
CA SER A 81 7.11 0.87 -8.73
C SER A 81 8.11 -0.06 -9.39
N ASN A 82 8.83 0.43 -10.40
CA ASN A 82 10.08 -0.20 -10.82
C ASN A 82 11.11 0.06 -9.70
N ALA A 83 10.96 -0.62 -8.57
CA ALA A 83 12.02 -0.68 -7.58
C ALA A 83 13.16 -1.45 -8.24
N ALA A 84 14.13 -0.72 -8.80
CA ALA A 84 15.38 -1.30 -9.23
C ALA A 84 15.95 -2.08 -8.04
N LYS A 85 16.14 -3.39 -8.22
CA LYS A 85 16.76 -4.29 -7.25
C LYS A 85 17.99 -3.61 -6.67
N THR A 86 17.88 -3.09 -5.45
CA THR A 86 19.07 -2.78 -4.66
C THR A 86 19.34 -4.06 -3.90
N GLU A 87 20.10 -4.95 -4.55
CA GLU A 87 20.68 -6.10 -3.88
C GLU A 87 21.57 -5.55 -2.76
N GLU A 88 21.13 -5.71 -1.51
CA GLU A 88 22.02 -5.60 -0.35
C GLU A 88 23.13 -6.64 -0.54
N LYS A 89 24.28 -6.20 -1.03
CA LYS A 89 25.51 -6.98 -0.94
C LYS A 89 25.87 -7.04 0.53
N THR A 90 25.50 -8.13 1.19
CA THR A 90 26.10 -8.55 2.46
C THR A 90 27.59 -8.76 2.21
N THR A 91 28.40 -7.74 2.51
CA THR A 91 29.85 -7.90 2.60
C THR A 91 30.13 -8.74 3.84
N THR A 92 30.24 -10.05 3.65
CA THR A 92 30.95 -10.95 4.54
C THR A 92 32.40 -10.46 4.63
N ALA A 93 32.77 -9.89 5.77
CA ALA A 93 34.17 -9.65 6.11
C ALA A 93 34.84 -11.02 6.35
N MET A 94 35.87 -11.32 5.57
CA MET A 94 36.92 -12.30 5.91
C MET A 94 38.08 -11.56 6.56
#